data_AF-A0A915U8T5-F1
#
_entry.id   AF-A0A915U8T5-F1
#
_cell.length_a   1.000
_cell.length_b   1.000
_cell.length_c   1.000
_cell.angle_alpha   90.00
_cell.angle_beta   90.00
_cell.angle_gamma   90.00
#
_symmetry.space_group_name_H-M   'P 1'
#
loop_
_entity.id
_entity.type
_entity.pdbx_description
1 polymer ?
#
loop_
_entity_poly.entity_id
_entity_poly.type
_entity_poly.pdbx_seq_one_letter_code
_entity_poly.pdbx_strand_id
1 'polypeptide(L)'
;MSSRARGSGIQEKVRIMKVEQQYINLSSDQLRAYLAGHAEEEYVLVDVRQPEEYRRGHIPGARLLPLAELGARLPELPTDRDIIFY
;
A
#
# COMPACT_ATOMS: atom_id res chain seq x y z
N MET A 1 19.79 22.16 45.76
CA MET A 1 20.11 22.82 44.48
C MET A 1 20.55 21.76 43.48
N SER A 2 19.75 21.60 42.43
CA SER A 2 20.02 21.20 41.03
C SER A 2 21.08 20.14 40.64
N SER A 3 20.70 19.39 39.59
CA SER A 3 21.51 18.69 38.57
C SER A 3 21.65 17.18 38.80
N ARG A 4 21.35 16.24 37.88
CA ARG A 4 21.03 16.30 36.43
C ARG A 4 20.38 14.95 36.06
N ALA A 5 19.15 14.93 35.56
CA ALA A 5 18.62 13.74 34.89
C ALA A 5 18.89 13.86 33.38
N ARG A 6 19.85 13.07 32.89
CA ARG A 6 20.05 12.81 31.46
C ARG A 6 19.08 11.70 31.05
N GLY A 7 18.40 11.89 29.92
CA GLY A 7 17.78 10.79 29.18
C GLY A 7 16.29 11.00 28.91
N SER A 8 15.95 11.81 27.92
CA SER A 8 14.59 11.81 27.35
C SER A 8 14.59 12.34 25.90
N GLY A 9 15.53 11.87 25.06
CA GLY A 9 15.58 12.25 23.64
C GLY A 9 15.38 11.10 22.67
N ILE A 10 15.50 9.85 23.14
CA ILE A 10 15.38 8.66 22.27
C ILE A 10 13.96 8.11 22.29
N GLN A 11 13.29 8.14 23.45
CA GLN A 11 11.91 7.66 23.60
C GLN A 11 10.90 8.45 22.76
N GLU A 12 11.16 9.74 22.54
CA GLU A 12 10.27 10.59 21.73
C GLU A 12 10.53 10.42 20.22
N LYS A 13 11.78 10.11 19.83
CA LYS A 13 12.17 9.87 18.43
C LYS A 13 11.71 8.50 17.90
N VAL A 14 11.56 7.52 18.79
CA VAL A 14 10.97 6.20 18.46
C VAL A 14 9.46 6.30 18.23
N ARG A 15 8.79 7.34 18.76
CA ARG A 15 7.34 7.53 18.62
C ARG A 15 6.91 8.04 17.22
N ILE A 16 7.82 8.65 16.46
CA ILE A 16 7.52 9.17 15.11
C ILE A 16 7.57 8.06 14.03
N MET A 17 8.16 6.89 14.32
CA MET A 17 8.32 5.81 13.33
C MET A 17 7.25 4.71 13.38
N LYS A 18 6.23 4.82 14.24
CA LYS A 18 5.03 3.98 14.15
C LYS A 18 3.92 4.77 13.45
N VAL A 19 3.97 4.80 12.13
CA VAL A 19 2.73 4.90 11.34
C VAL A 19 2.03 3.56 11.55
N GLU A 20 0.98 3.53 12.36
CA GLU A 20 0.21 2.31 12.59
C GLU A 20 -0.49 1.92 11.28
N GLN A 21 0.14 1.03 10.52
CA GLN A 21 -0.37 0.30 9.35
C GLN A 21 -1.35 1.11 8.48
N GLN A 22 -0.83 2.01 7.66
CA GLN A 22 -1.61 2.72 6.62
C GLN A 22 -2.02 1.84 5.42
N TYR A 23 -1.84 0.52 5.54
CA TYR A 23 -2.22 -0.46 4.53
C TYR A 23 -2.71 -1.73 5.21
N ILE A 24 -3.68 -2.39 4.59
CA ILE A 24 -4.22 -3.68 5.01
C ILE A 24 -3.64 -4.72 4.07
N ASN A 25 -3.01 -5.77 4.62
CA ASN A 25 -2.61 -6.92 3.81
C ASN A 25 -3.81 -7.85 3.65
N LEU A 26 -4.05 -8.28 2.42
CA LEU A 26 -5.08 -9.28 2.09
C LEU A 26 -4.40 -10.55 1.62
N SER A 27 -4.83 -11.70 2.13
CA SER A 27 -4.53 -12.98 1.51
C SER A 27 -5.25 -13.10 0.16
N SER A 28 -4.83 -14.04 -0.68
CA SER A 28 -5.51 -14.33 -1.94
C SER A 28 -7.00 -14.61 -1.77
N ASP A 29 -7.39 -15.31 -0.70
CA ASP A 29 -8.80 -15.63 -0.42
C ASP A 29 -9.57 -14.41 0.06
N GLN A 30 -8.95 -13.56 0.88
CA GLN A 30 -9.55 -12.29 1.31
C GLN A 30 -9.73 -11.33 0.14
N LEU A 31 -8.75 -11.24 -0.76
CA LEU A 31 -8.85 -10.45 -1.98
C LEU A 31 -9.99 -10.97 -2.86
N ARG A 32 -10.07 -12.29 -3.10
CA ARG A 32 -11.18 -12.88 -3.87
C ARG A 32 -12.54 -12.57 -3.28
N ALA A 33 -12.69 -12.70 -1.95
CA ALA A 33 -13.93 -12.39 -1.26
C ALA A 33 -14.29 -10.90 -1.37
N TYR A 34 -13.29 -10.01 -1.24
CA TYR A 34 -13.48 -8.58 -1.42
C TYR A 34 -13.97 -8.26 -2.84
N LEU A 35 -13.29 -8.76 -3.88
CA LEU A 35 -13.65 -8.51 -5.29
C LEU A 35 -15.05 -9.04 -5.64
N ALA A 36 -15.48 -10.14 -5.02
CA ALA A 36 -16.82 -10.69 -5.22
C ALA A 36 -17.93 -9.88 -4.53
N GLY A 37 -17.58 -9.07 -3.54
CA GLY A 37 -18.52 -8.29 -2.73
C GLY A 37 -18.63 -6.81 -3.09
N HIS A 38 -17.80 -6.31 -4.01
CA HIS A 38 -17.72 -4.89 -4.38
C HIS A 38 -17.82 -4.72 -5.91
N ALA A 39 -18.41 -3.62 -6.34
CA ALA A 39 -18.45 -3.25 -7.75
C ALA A 39 -17.06 -2.81 -8.24
N GLU A 40 -16.76 -2.99 -9.52
CA GLU A 40 -15.44 -2.67 -10.11
C GLU A 40 -15.10 -1.17 -10.01
N GLU A 41 -16.10 -0.30 -9.86
CA GLU A 41 -15.89 1.14 -9.69
C GLU A 41 -15.39 1.51 -8.29
N GLU A 42 -15.54 0.63 -7.29
CA GLU A 42 -15.19 0.87 -5.88
C GLU A 42 -13.71 0.61 -5.57
N TYR A 43 -12.95 0.03 -6.50
CA TYR A 43 -11.54 -0.28 -6.30
C TYR A 43 -10.69 -0.13 -7.57
N VAL A 44 -9.37 -0.13 -7.40
CA VAL A 44 -8.38 -0.29 -8.48
C VAL A 44 -7.39 -1.37 -8.09
N LEU A 45 -7.26 -2.37 -8.96
CA LEU A 45 -6.17 -3.34 -8.90
C LEU A 45 -4.94 -2.77 -9.60
N VAL A 46 -3.83 -2.70 -8.88
CA VAL A 46 -2.54 -2.23 -9.40
C VAL A 46 -1.53 -3.37 -9.33
N ASP A 47 -1.10 -3.85 -10.49
CA ASP A 47 -0.05 -4.86 -10.59
C ASP A 47 1.31 -4.15 -10.64
N VAL A 48 2.15 -4.38 -9.63
CA VAL A 48 3.46 -3.70 -9.51
C VAL A 48 4.63 -4.54 -10.01
N ARG A 49 4.34 -5.69 -10.63
CA ARG A 49 5.34 -6.64 -11.14
C ARG A 49 5.97 -6.15 -12.46
N GLN A 50 6.86 -6.95 -13.02
CA GLN A 50 7.49 -6.64 -14.30
C GLN A 50 6.48 -6.80 -15.46
N PRO A 51 6.61 -6.00 -16.54
CA PRO A 51 5.71 -6.08 -17.70
C PRO A 51 5.61 -7.49 -18.31
N GLU A 52 6.70 -8.26 -18.28
CA GLU A 52 6.72 -9.64 -18.78
C GLU A 52 5.86 -10.57 -17.93
N GLU A 53 5.81 -10.38 -16.61
CA GLU A 53 4.97 -11.16 -15.69
C GLU A 53 3.49 -10.84 -15.92
N TYR A 54 3.16 -9.55 -16.00
CA TYR A 54 1.82 -9.09 -16.31
C TYR A 54 1.31 -9.68 -17.64
N ARG A 55 2.14 -9.67 -18.70
CA ARG A 55 1.78 -10.25 -19.99
C ARG A 55 1.58 -11.76 -19.96
N ARG A 56 2.28 -12.48 -19.07
CA ARG A 56 2.07 -13.93 -18.90
C ARG A 56 0.77 -14.25 -18.16
N GLY A 57 0.27 -13.32 -17.35
CA GLY A 57 -1.02 -13.44 -16.67
C GLY A 57 -1.12 -12.47 -15.50
N HIS A 58 -2.30 -11.88 -15.33
CA HIS A 58 -2.63 -10.92 -14.27
C HIS A 58 -4.12 -11.02 -13.93
N ILE A 59 -4.53 -10.41 -12.82
CA ILE A 59 -5.94 -10.36 -12.44
C ILE A 59 -6.68 -9.45 -13.45
N PRO A 60 -7.79 -9.90 -14.08
CA PRO A 60 -8.56 -9.07 -15.00
C PRO A 60 -8.92 -7.71 -14.39
N GLY A 61 -8.86 -6.65 -15.20
CA GLY A 61 -9.10 -5.27 -14.74
C GLY A 61 -7.90 -4.61 -14.05
N ALA A 62 -6.82 -5.36 -13.76
CA ALA A 62 -5.63 -4.76 -13.15
C ALA A 62 -4.87 -3.83 -14.10
N ARG A 63 -4.50 -2.67 -13.58
CA ARG A 63 -3.61 -1.71 -14.23
C ARG A 63 -2.16 -2.04 -13.87
N LEU A 64 -1.31 -2.22 -14.88
CA LEU A 64 0.13 -2.35 -14.68
C LEU A 64 0.75 -1.00 -14.27
N LEU A 65 1.44 -0.97 -13.14
CA LEU A 65 2.25 0.15 -12.67
C LEU A 65 3.52 -0.39 -12.00
N PRO A 66 4.58 -0.69 -12.77
CA PRO A 66 5.75 -1.38 -12.25
C PRO A 66 6.35 -0.66 -11.04
N LEU A 67 6.85 -1.42 -10.06
CA LEU A 67 7.35 -0.88 -8.80
C LEU A 67 8.39 0.25 -8.98
N ALA A 68 9.22 0.16 -10.02
CA ALA A 68 10.23 1.17 -10.36
C ALA A 68 9.62 2.53 -10.77
N GLU A 69 8.40 2.53 -11.29
CA GLU A 69 7.65 3.72 -11.71
C GLU A 69 6.67 4.21 -10.64
N LEU A 70 6.27 3.33 -9.71
CA LEU A 70 5.20 3.57 -8.74
C LEU A 70 5.39 4.89 -7.97
N GLY A 71 6.60 5.19 -7.49
CA GLY A 71 6.84 6.41 -6.71
C GLY A 71 6.55 7.71 -7.48
N ALA A 72 6.88 7.75 -8.77
CA ALA A 72 6.65 8.93 -9.61
C ALA A 72 5.19 9.04 -10.07
N ARG A 73 4.51 7.90 -10.19
CA ARG A 73 3.17 7.80 -10.79
C ARG A 73 2.06 7.55 -9.77
N LEU A 74 2.38 7.46 -8.48
CA LEU A 74 1.41 7.35 -7.39
C LEU A 74 0.32 8.44 -7.45
N PRO A 75 0.63 9.71 -7.79
CA PRO A 75 -0.39 10.75 -7.93
C PRO A 75 -1.40 10.53 -9.07
N GLU A 76 -1.16 9.58 -9.99
CA GLU A 76 -2.11 9.22 -11.05
C GLU A 76 -3.21 8.27 -10.56
N LEU A 77 -3.10 7.74 -9.33
CA LEU A 77 -4.08 6.83 -8.76
C LEU A 77 -5.24 7.61 -8.13
N PRO A 78 -6.48 7.11 -8.26
CA PRO A 78 -7.64 7.75 -7.65
C PRO A 78 -7.54 7.75 -6.12
N THR A 79 -8.03 8.81 -5.48
CA THR A 79 -8.02 8.95 -4.02
C THR A 79 -9.40 8.70 -3.39
N ASP A 80 -10.41 8.40 -4.21
CA ASP A 80 -11.82 8.27 -3.83
C ASP A 80 -12.30 6.81 -3.75
N ARG A 81 -11.40 5.85 -3.96
CA ARG A 81 -11.70 4.42 -3.98
C ARG A 81 -10.51 3.59 -3.49
N ASP A 82 -10.75 2.32 -3.17
CA ASP A 82 -9.70 1.47 -2.62
C ASP A 82 -8.62 1.16 -3.67
N ILE A 83 -7.35 1.27 -3.28
CA ILE A 83 -6.21 0.90 -4.13
C ILE A 83 -5.60 -0.38 -3.58
N ILE A 84 -5.57 -1.41 -4.41
CA ILE A 84 -5.06 -2.73 -4.04
C ILE A 84 -3.85 -3.05 -4.91
N PHE A 85 -2.69 -3.16 -4.27
CA PHE A 85 -1.43 -3.55 -4.92
C PHE A 85 -1.20 -5.06 -4.80
N TYR A 86 -0.65 -5.68 -5.84
CA TYR A 86 -0.20 -7.07 -5.82
C TYR A 86 1.00 -7.34 -6.76
#